data_AF-A0A2U2BE40-F1
#
_entry.id   AF-A0A2U2BE40-F1
#
_cell.length_a   1.000
_cell.length_b   1.000
_cell.length_c   1.000
_cell.angle_alpha   90.00
_cell.angle_beta   90.00
_cell.angle_gamma   90.00
#
_symmetry.space_group_name_H-M   'P 1'
#
loop_
_entity.id
_entity.type
_entity.pdbx_description
1 polymer ?
#
loop_
_entity_poly.entity_id
_entity_poly.type
_entity_poly.pdbx_seq_one_letter_code
_entity_poly.pdbx_strand_id
1 'polypeptide(L)'
;MKKIGLLGGMGPESTIEYYEGIINAFKASNDGKPDYPDIIIYSLNLSKVLGKMRASDNKGAIDYLAAKLRKLEDAGSDFIAMTANTDPY
;
A
#
# COMPACT_ATOMS: atom_id res chain seq x y z
N MET A 1 11.64 -6.15 14.01
CA MET A 1 10.62 -5.13 13.66
C MET A 1 9.42 -5.82 13.02
N LYS A 2 8.21 -5.24 13.10
CA LYS A 2 7.06 -5.77 12.34
C LYS A 2 7.25 -5.47 10.84
N LYS A 3 7.01 -6.45 9.98
CA LYS A 3 7.07 -6.34 8.52
C LYS A 3 5.87 -5.58 7.98
N ILE A 4 6.13 -4.55 7.18
CA ILE A 4 5.09 -3.65 6.66
C ILE A 4 4.58 -4.20 5.32
N GLY A 5 3.27 -4.31 5.17
CA GLY A 5 2.62 -4.46 3.87
C GLY A 5 2.14 -3.10 3.36
N LEU A 6 2.49 -2.72 2.13
CA LEU A 6 1.94 -1.54 1.46
C LEU A 6 1.08 -1.99 0.29
N LEU A 7 -0.23 -1.76 0.38
CA LEU A 7 -1.11 -1.84 -0.78
C LEU A 7 -1.00 -0.52 -1.54
N GLY A 8 -0.17 -0.52 -2.58
CA GLY A 8 0.08 0.63 -3.44
C GLY A 8 -0.58 0.51 -4.81
N GLY A 9 -0.23 1.43 -5.71
CA GLY A 9 -0.77 1.47 -7.08
C GLY A 9 -2.16 2.12 -7.18
N MET A 10 -2.63 2.79 -6.12
CA MET A 10 -3.83 3.66 -6.14
C MET A 10 -3.46 5.10 -6.54
N GLY A 11 -2.52 5.22 -7.47
CA GLY A 11 -1.59 6.35 -7.59
C GLY A 11 -0.16 5.80 -7.41
N PRO A 12 0.57 5.48 -8.48
CA PRO A 12 1.96 5.03 -8.37
C PRO A 12 2.84 6.02 -7.60
N GLU A 13 2.59 7.32 -7.77
CA GLU A 13 3.31 8.42 -7.14
C GLU A 13 3.12 8.41 -5.61
N SER A 14 1.88 8.24 -5.13
CA SER A 14 1.62 8.16 -3.68
C SER A 14 2.29 6.93 -3.05
N THR A 15 2.48 5.86 -3.81
CA THR A 15 3.21 4.67 -3.32
C THR A 15 4.68 5.00 -3.03
N ILE A 16 5.30 5.82 -3.89
CA ILE A 16 6.68 6.31 -3.70
C ILE A 16 6.74 7.21 -2.47
N GLU A 17 5.84 8.18 -2.36
CA GLU A 17 5.79 9.12 -1.22
C GLU A 17 5.68 8.38 0.12
N TYR A 18 4.82 7.35 0.21
CA TYR A 18 4.68 6.55 1.42
C TYR A 18 5.97 5.78 1.75
N TYR A 19 6.61 5.16 0.75
CA TYR A 19 7.88 4.46 0.98
C TYR A 19 8.96 5.42 1.47
N GLU A 20 9.16 6.56 0.80
CA GLU A 20 10.15 7.56 1.19
C GLU A 20 9.86 8.13 2.59
N GLY A 21 8.61 8.44 2.90
CA GLY A 21 8.18 8.90 4.21
C GLY A 21 8.49 7.91 5.33
N ILE A 22 8.21 6.62 5.12
CA ILE A 22 8.55 5.56 6.07
C ILE A 22 10.06 5.49 6.28
N ILE A 23 10.85 5.44 5.20
CA ILE A 23 12.31 5.38 5.32
C ILE A 23 12.88 6.61 6.03
N ASN A 24 12.40 7.80 5.72
CA ASN A 24 12.84 9.04 6.37
C ASN A 24 12.48 9.09 7.86
N ALA A 25 11.30 8.59 8.25
CA ALA A 25 10.93 8.48 9.66
C ALA A 25 11.88 7.54 10.42
N PHE A 26 12.25 6.41 9.83
CA PHE A 26 13.23 5.49 10.43
C PHE A 26 14.61 6.13 10.55
N LYS A 27 15.12 6.76 9.47
CA LYS A 27 16.40 7.51 9.50
C LYS A 27 16.45 8.53 10.64
N ALA A 28 15.39 9.30 10.81
CA ALA A 28 15.29 10.30 11.87
C ALA A 28 15.28 9.67 13.27
N SER A 29 14.65 8.49 13.42
CA SER A 29 14.54 7.79 14.71
C SER A 29 15.78 6.99 15.12
N ASN A 30 16.66 6.65 14.17
CA ASN A 30 17.78 5.72 14.38
C ASN A 30 19.16 6.34 14.16
N ASP A 31 19.26 7.68 14.19
CA ASP A 31 20.49 8.46 13.92
C ASP A 31 21.14 8.14 12.56
N GLY A 32 20.32 7.85 11.54
CA GLY A 32 20.79 7.54 10.19
C GLY A 32 21.44 6.15 10.03
N LYS A 33 21.27 5.25 11.01
CA LYS A 33 21.74 3.86 10.89
C LYS A 33 20.99 3.12 9.77
N PRO A 34 21.62 2.14 9.09
CA PRO A 34 20.98 1.33 8.05
C PRO A 34 20.06 0.23 8.64
N ASP A 35 19.31 0.56 9.69
CA ASP A 35 18.35 -0.33 10.36
C ASP A 35 16.93 0.07 9.93
N TYR A 36 16.49 -0.48 8.80
CA TYR A 36 15.22 -0.17 8.15
C TYR A 36 14.24 -1.34 8.29
N PRO A 37 12.92 -1.09 8.27
CA PRO A 37 11.94 -2.16 8.32
C PRO A 37 11.92 -2.95 7.02
N ASP A 38 11.57 -4.24 7.09
CA ASP A 38 11.18 -5.02 5.92
C ASP A 38 9.83 -4.53 5.40
N ILE A 39 9.74 -4.29 4.09
CA ILE A 39 8.52 -3.78 3.42
C ILE A 39 8.18 -4.67 2.22
N ILE A 40 6.93 -5.11 2.13
CA ILE A 40 6.36 -5.77 0.96
C ILE A 40 5.37 -4.83 0.30
N ILE A 41 5.57 -4.53 -0.98
CA ILE A 41 4.69 -3.63 -1.74
C ILE A 41 3.89 -4.45 -2.75
N TYR A 42 2.56 -4.39 -2.65
CA TYR A 42 1.66 -4.85 -3.70
C TYR A 42 1.14 -3.66 -4.48
N SER A 43 1.69 -3.43 -5.68
CA SER A 43 1.20 -2.37 -6.58
C SER A 43 0.04 -2.91 -7.42
N LEU A 44 -1.19 -2.45 -7.14
CA LEU A 44 -2.38 -2.89 -7.85
C LEU A 44 -2.56 -2.17 -9.19
N ASN A 45 -3.35 -2.78 -10.09
CA ASN A 45 -3.81 -2.10 -11.30
C ASN A 45 -5.01 -1.20 -10.98
N LEU A 46 -4.80 0.13 -11.01
CA LEU A 46 -5.82 1.14 -10.69
C LEU A 46 -7.03 1.07 -11.62
N SER A 47 -6.82 0.82 -12.91
CA SER A 47 -7.90 0.71 -13.90
C SER A 47 -8.92 -0.37 -13.54
N LYS A 48 -8.50 -1.45 -12.87
CA LYS A 48 -9.42 -2.50 -12.39
C LYS A 48 -10.34 -2.02 -11.27
N VAL A 49 -9.85 -1.17 -10.37
CA VAL A 49 -10.66 -0.59 -9.29
C VAL A 49 -11.60 0.46 -9.86
N LEU A 50 -11.06 1.39 -10.66
CA LEU A 50 -11.83 2.46 -11.29
C LEU A 50 -12.94 1.93 -12.21
N GLY A 51 -12.65 0.88 -12.99
CA GLY A 51 -13.65 0.24 -13.85
C GLY A 51 -14.84 -0.31 -13.07
N LYS A 52 -14.59 -0.86 -11.88
CA LYS A 52 -15.63 -1.38 -10.99
C LYS A 52 -16.44 -0.28 -10.32
N MET A 53 -15.78 0.78 -9.86
CA MET A 53 -16.45 1.96 -9.30
C MET A 53 -17.36 2.62 -10.34
N ARG A 54 -16.89 2.80 -11.58
CA ARG A 54 -17.69 3.34 -12.70
C ARG A 54 -18.92 2.48 -13.02
N ALA A 55 -18.82 1.17 -12.83
CA ALA A 55 -19.93 0.23 -13.02
C ALA A 55 -20.85 0.14 -11.79
N SER A 56 -20.62 0.93 -10.73
CA SER A 56 -21.28 0.78 -9.41
C SER A 56 -21.14 -0.63 -8.81
N ASP A 57 -20.13 -1.39 -9.23
CA ASP A 57 -19.79 -2.73 -8.73
C ASP A 57 -18.95 -2.62 -7.45
N ASN A 58 -19.57 -2.11 -6.38
CA ASN A 58 -18.92 -1.93 -5.08
C ASN A 58 -18.43 -3.27 -4.51
N LYS A 59 -19.22 -4.33 -4.67
CA LYS A 59 -18.87 -5.68 -4.21
C LYS A 59 -17.61 -6.19 -4.91
N GLY A 60 -17.56 -6.11 -6.24
CA GLY A 60 -16.39 -6.55 -6.98
C GLY A 60 -15.16 -5.70 -6.70
N ALA A 61 -15.32 -4.40 -6.36
CA ALA A 61 -14.20 -3.54 -5.98
C ALA A 61 -13.61 -3.99 -4.63
N ILE A 62 -14.48 -4.26 -3.64
CA ILE A 62 -14.10 -4.82 -2.34
C ILE A 62 -13.43 -6.18 -2.53
N ASP A 63 -14.01 -7.09 -3.32
CA ASP A 63 -13.47 -8.43 -3.55
C ASP A 63 -12.08 -8.37 -4.21
N TYR A 64 -11.89 -7.45 -5.16
CA TYR A 64 -10.60 -7.22 -5.80
C TYR A 64 -9.54 -6.72 -4.83
N LEU A 65 -9.86 -5.72 -4.00
CA LEU A 65 -8.95 -5.17 -2.99
C LEU A 65 -8.62 -6.22 -1.91
N ALA A 66 -9.63 -6.91 -1.39
CA ALA A 66 -9.46 -7.97 -0.40
C ALA A 66 -8.57 -9.12 -0.92
N ALA A 67 -8.65 -9.45 -2.21
CA ALA A 67 -7.74 -10.40 -2.83
C ALA A 67 -6.28 -9.91 -2.83
N LYS A 68 -6.02 -8.60 -2.89
CA LYS A 68 -4.65 -8.05 -2.85
C LYS A 68 -4.12 -7.95 -1.42
N LEU A 69 -4.97 -7.58 -0.48
CA LEU A 69 -4.64 -7.59 0.95
C LEU A 69 -4.24 -9.00 1.41
N ARG A 70 -4.99 -10.04 1.00
CA ARG A 70 -4.63 -11.45 1.27
C ARG A 70 -3.26 -11.83 0.70
N LYS A 71 -2.86 -11.27 -0.45
CA LYS A 71 -1.52 -11.53 -1.00
C LYS A 71 -0.40 -10.92 -0.18
N LEU A 72 -0.64 -9.79 0.49
CA LEU A 72 0.33 -9.21 1.43
C LEU A 72 0.40 -10.04 2.73
N GLU A 73 -0.75 -10.49 3.23
CA GLU A 73 -0.82 -11.40 4.37
C GLU A 73 -0.09 -12.73 4.08
N ASP A 74 -0.39 -13.37 2.94
CA ASP A 74 0.27 -14.61 2.48
C ASP A 74 1.80 -14.42 2.34
N ALA A 75 2.25 -13.21 1.99
CA ALA A 75 3.67 -12.88 1.86
C ALA A 75 4.34 -12.58 3.21
N GLY A 76 3.59 -12.60 4.32
CA GLY A 76 4.08 -12.46 5.68
C GLY A 76 4.19 -11.02 6.17
N SER A 77 3.35 -10.10 5.67
CA SER A 77 3.19 -8.77 6.28
C SER A 77 2.46 -8.89 7.62
N ASP A 78 2.98 -8.21 8.66
CA ASP A 78 2.38 -8.20 10.00
C ASP A 78 1.21 -7.21 10.13
N PHE A 79 1.21 -6.18 9.29
CA PHE A 79 0.13 -5.21 9.15
C PHE A 79 0.19 -4.58 7.76
N ILE A 80 -0.91 -3.99 7.30
CA ILE A 80 -1.02 -3.42 5.96
C ILE A 80 -1.46 -1.95 6.05
N ALA A 81 -0.76 -1.07 5.33
CA ALA A 81 -1.19 0.29 5.04
C ALA A 81 -1.59 0.42 3.57
N MET A 82 -2.64 1.20 3.30
CA MET A 82 -3.11 1.51 1.95
C MET A 82 -2.57 2.88 1.55
N THR A 83 -1.79 2.96 0.47
CA THR A 83 -1.16 4.23 0.04
C THR A 83 -2.09 5.05 -0.86
N ALA A 84 -3.40 5.06 -0.57
CA ALA A 84 -4.36 5.86 -1.28
C ALA A 84 -4.51 7.21 -0.58
N ASN A 85 -4.11 8.28 -1.25
CA ASN A 85 -4.79 9.55 -1.02
C ASN A 85 -6.03 9.54 -1.92
N THR A 86 -7.20 9.66 -1.30
CA THR A 86 -8.37 10.07 -2.07
C THR A 86 -8.15 11.56 -2.31
N ASP A 87 -7.80 11.96 -3.53
CA ASP A 87 -7.81 13.38 -3.87
C ASP A 87 -9.24 13.88 -3.59
N PRO A 88 -9.46 14.86 -2.69
CA PRO A 88 -10.80 15.21 -2.21
C PRO A 88 -11.62 16.01 -3.24
N TYR A 89 -11.21 16.05 -4.51
CA TYR A 89 -11.85 16.82 -5.58
C TYR A 89 -12.82 15.99 -6.44
#